data_AF-A0A960Q9K4-F1
#
_entry.id   AF-A0A960Q9K4-F1
#
_cell.length_a   1.000
_cell.length_b   1.000
_cell.length_c   1.000
_cell.angle_alpha   90.00
_cell.angle_beta   90.00
_cell.angle_gamma   90.00
#
_symmetry.space_group_name_H-M   'P 1'
#
loop_
_entity.id
_entity.type
_entity.pdbx_description
1 polymer ?
#
loop_
_entity_poly.entity_id
_entity_poly.type
_entity_poly.pdbx_seq_one_letter_code
_entity_poly.pdbx_strand_id
1 'polypeptide(L)' 'RWLSSGPRCGIAEITIPSLQPGSSIMPGKINPVIPESVLMVAAQVMGNDATIAVGGMAGNFELNVM' A
#
# COMPACT_ATOMS: atom_id res chain seq x y z
N ARG A 1 4.75 -5.43 -7.86
CA ARG A 1 5.68 -5.91 -6.79
C ARG A 1 6.23 -7.30 -7.09
N TRP A 2 5.39 -8.33 -7.25
CA TRP A 2 5.88 -9.70 -7.50
C TRP A 2 6.43 -9.91 -8.91
N LEU A 3 5.72 -9.45 -9.94
CA LEU A 3 6.21 -9.53 -11.33
C LEU A 3 7.52 -8.77 -11.55
N SER A 4 7.81 -7.77 -10.71
CA SER A 4 9.06 -7.01 -10.70
C SER A 4 10.07 -7.53 -9.68
N SER A 5 9.85 -8.69 -9.07
CA SER A 5 10.81 -9.29 -8.13
C SER A 5 12.03 -9.84 -8.88
N GLY A 6 13.22 -9.65 -8.35
CA GLY A 6 14.47 -10.01 -9.06
C GLY A 6 15.67 -9.27 -8.46
N PRO A 7 16.76 -9.06 -9.23
CA PRO A 7 16.85 -9.24 -10.69
C PRO A 7 17.20 -10.66 -11.16
N ARG A 8 17.70 -11.54 -10.28
CA ARG A 8 18.10 -12.92 -10.64
C ARG A 8 17.31 -14.00 -9.90
N CYS A 9 16.89 -13.71 -8.67
CA CYS A 9 16.23 -14.66 -7.78
C CYS A 9 14.73 -14.34 -7.62
N GLY A 10 14.05 -14.01 -8.72
CA GLY A 10 12.63 -13.62 -8.72
C GLY A 10 11.99 -13.86 -10.09
N ILE A 11 10.79 -13.32 -10.28
CA ILE A 11 9.99 -13.51 -11.51
C ILE A 11 10.53 -12.66 -12.66
N ALA A 12 10.85 -11.38 -12.41
CA ALA A 12 11.42 -10.43 -13.37
C ALA A 12 10.69 -10.31 -14.73
N GLU A 13 9.38 -10.56 -14.78
CA GLU A 13 8.56 -10.43 -16.00
C GLU A 13 8.32 -8.97 -16.41
N ILE A 14 8.29 -8.05 -15.46
CA ILE A 14 8.16 -6.61 -15.72
C ILE A 14 9.28 -5.82 -15.05
N THR A 15 9.67 -4.73 -15.69
CA THR A 15 10.59 -3.73 -15.11
C THR A 15 9.79 -2.51 -14.68
N ILE A 16 10.11 -1.97 -13.51
CA ILE A 16 9.50 -0.74 -12.97
C ILE A 16 10.52 0.40 -12.98
N PRO A 17 10.08 1.68 -13.12
CA PRO A 17 10.98 2.83 -13.05
C PRO A 17 11.72 2.95 -11.72
N SER A 18 13.00 3.32 -11.75
CA SER A 18 13.80 3.61 -10.56
C SER A 18 13.62 5.04 -10.10
N LEU A 19 12.79 5.27 -9.08
CA LEU A 19 12.52 6.62 -8.56
C LEU A 19 13.49 7.07 -7.47
N GLN A 20 14.05 6.12 -6.72
CA GLN A 20 15.00 6.38 -5.65
C GLN A 20 15.94 5.17 -5.46
N PRO A 21 17.15 5.36 -4.89
CA PRO A 21 18.03 4.26 -4.52
C PRO A 21 17.34 3.32 -3.53
N GLY A 22 17.30 2.02 -3.84
CA GLY A 22 16.62 1.02 -3.01
C GLY A 22 17.43 0.57 -1.78
N SER A 23 18.73 0.85 -1.74
CA SER A 23 19.59 0.56 -0.59
C SER A 23 20.88 1.36 -0.68
N SER A 24 21.40 1.82 0.46
CA SER A 24 22.68 2.51 0.56
C SER A 24 23.89 1.61 0.25
N ILE A 25 23.79 0.30 0.52
CA ILE A 25 24.90 -0.65 0.35
C ILE A 25 24.85 -1.41 -0.99
N MET A 26 23.71 -1.44 -1.67
CA MET A 26 23.54 -2.15 -2.95
C MET A 26 23.24 -1.18 -4.10
N PRO A 27 24.29 -0.69 -4.80
CA PRO A 27 24.11 0.12 -6.00
C PRO A 27 23.23 -0.58 -7.03
N GLY A 28 22.29 0.16 -7.62
CA GLY A 28 21.38 -0.37 -8.64
C GLY A 28 20.22 -1.24 -8.12
N LYS A 29 20.11 -1.48 -6.80
CA LYS A 29 18.92 -2.12 -6.24
C LYS A 29 17.72 -1.18 -6.35
N ILE A 30 16.64 -1.65 -6.96
CA ILE A 30 15.40 -0.91 -7.16
C ILE A 30 14.29 -1.61 -6.36
N ASN A 31 13.60 -0.86 -5.50
CA ASN A 31 12.45 -1.35 -4.74
C ASN A 31 11.14 -0.83 -5.36
N PRO A 32 10.04 -1.58 -5.26
CA PRO A 32 8.73 -1.19 -5.77
C PRO A 32 8.00 -0.21 -4.83
N VAL A 33 8.62 0.94 -4.55
CA VAL A 33 8.17 1.89 -3.51
C VAL A 33 6.78 2.51 -3.78
N ILE A 34 6.40 2.69 -5.05
CA ILE A 34 5.06 3.19 -5.39
C ILE A 34 3.97 2.12 -5.13
N PRO A 35 4.11 0.87 -5.61
CA PRO A 35 3.22 -0.21 -5.16
C PRO A 35 3.17 -0.37 -3.63
N GLU A 36 4.28 -0.18 -2.92
CA GLU A 36 4.32 -0.24 -1.45
C GLU A 36 3.51 0.89 -0.80
N SER A 37 3.66 2.14 -1.26
CA SER A 37 2.89 3.26 -0.74
C SER A 37 1.39 3.13 -1.01
N VAL A 38 1.02 2.65 -2.19
CA VAL A 38 -0.39 2.39 -2.54
C VAL A 38 -0.98 1.31 -1.63
N LEU A 39 -0.25 0.23 -1.32
CA LEU A 39 -0.72 -0.80 -0.40
C LEU A 39 -0.91 -0.27 1.04
N MET A 40 0.00 0.58 1.52
CA MET A 40 -0.16 1.22 2.83
C MET A 40 -1.41 2.09 2.89
N VAL A 41 -1.66 2.91 1.86
CA VAL A 41 -2.86 3.76 1.80
C VAL A 41 -4.13 2.91 1.66
N ALA A 42 -4.12 1.86 0.86
CA ALA A 42 -5.26 0.96 0.73
C ALA A 42 -5.64 0.31 2.08
N ALA A 43 -4.65 -0.13 2.86
CA ALA A 43 -4.88 -0.64 4.21
C ALA A 43 -5.49 0.41 5.14
N GLN A 44 -4.99 1.65 5.09
CA GLN A 44 -5.56 2.75 5.87
C GLN A 44 -7.02 3.04 5.48
N VAL A 45 -7.33 3.06 4.18
CA VAL A 45 -8.70 3.30 3.70
C VAL A 45 -9.65 2.19 4.14
N MET A 46 -9.23 0.93 4.11
CA MET A 46 -10.03 -0.18 4.66
C MET A 46 -10.31 0.00 6.15
N GLY A 47 -9.34 0.46 6.94
CA GLY A 47 -9.55 0.78 8.36
C GLY A 47 -10.49 1.97 8.59
N ASN A 48 -10.39 2.99 7.75
CA ASN A 48 -11.29 4.15 7.80
C ASN A 48 -12.73 3.73 7.47
N ASP A 49 -12.92 2.89 6.47
CA ASP A 49 -14.24 2.34 6.10
C ASP A 49 -14.86 1.53 7.25
N ALA A 50 -14.08 0.67 7.90
CA ALA A 50 -14.54 -0.05 9.08
C ALA A 50 -14.94 0.90 10.23
N THR A 51 -14.19 1.97 10.44
CA THR A 51 -14.53 3.01 11.43
C THR A 51 -15.84 3.72 11.08
N ILE A 52 -16.03 4.07 9.80
CA ILE A 52 -17.27 4.67 9.29
C ILE A 52 -18.45 3.72 9.49
N ALA A 53 -18.28 2.43 9.20
CA ALA A 53 -19.34 1.43 9.36
C ALA A 53 -19.77 1.32 10.84
N VAL A 54 -18.83 1.33 11.77
CA VAL A 54 -19.11 1.33 13.22
C VAL A 54 -19.81 2.61 13.66
N GLY A 55 -19.38 3.79 13.20
CA GLY A 55 -20.06 5.06 13.50
C GLY A 55 -21.46 5.14 12.91
N GLY A 56 -21.63 4.65 11.68
CA GLY A 56 -22.90 4.65 10.96
C GLY A 56 -23.99 3.80 11.63
N MET A 57 -23.62 2.70 12.30
CA MET A 57 -24.59 1.83 12.98
C MET A 57 -25.00 2.30 14.39
N ALA A 58 -24.37 3.36 14.91
CA ALA A 58 -24.57 3.83 16.29
C ALA A 58 -25.58 4.98 16.43
N GLY A 59 -26.45 5.18 15.44
CA GLY A 59 -27.52 6.19 15.50
C GLY A 59 -28.54 5.89 16.60
N ASN A 60 -29.02 6.93 17.30
CA ASN A 60 -30.00 6.81 18.38
C ASN A 60 -31.22 7.69 18.07
N PHE A 61 -32.36 7.04 17.81
CA PHE A 61 -33.62 7.69 17.43
C PHE A 61 -33.47 8.66 16.25
N GLU A 62 -33.75 9.96 16.44
CA GLU A 62 -33.76 10.96 15.37
C GLU A 62 -32.37 11.44 14.92
N LEU A 63 -31.29 11.06 15.61
CA LEU A 63 -29.95 11.62 15.33
C LEU A 63 -28.81 10.59 15.48
N ASN A 64 -27.84 10.68 14.57
CA ASN A 64 -26.52 10.06 14.75
C ASN A 64 -25.50 11.11 15.20
N VAL A 65 -24.74 10.81 16.26
CA VAL A 65 -23.76 11.71 16.90
C VAL A 65 -22.32 11.20 16.83
N MET A 66 -22.09 10.07 16.15
CA MET A 66 -20.76 9.47 15.91
C MET A 66 -20.18 9.96 14.58
#